data_AF-A0A3C1QWE5-F1
#
_entry.id   AF-A0A3C1QWE5-F1
#
_cell.length_a   1.000
_cell.length_b   1.000
_cell.length_c   1.000
_cell.angle_alpha   90.00
_cell.angle_beta   90.00
_cell.angle_gamma   90.00
#
_symmetry.space_group_name_H-M   'P 1'
#
loop_
_entity.id
_entity.type
_entity.pdbx_description
1 polymer ?
#
loop_
_entity_poly.entity_id
_entity_poly.type
_entity_poly.pdbx_seq_one_letter_code
_entity_poly.pdbx_strand_id
1 'polypeptide(L)'
;EAPGTMRLQRYFRADNLKETLALVAAILPAGQVEPGATWKLERESANPELPIGVVHELTYAGRGEGEDAALARIDVATTLVPREGSAKREDGSPVPTIESQSSSGTIWFDDGAGHPVRTEQTLNLTTASPLREMTIRSTAVTKTVARVEKLSAGE
;
A
#
# COMPACT_ATOMS: atom_id res chain seq x y z
N GLU A 1 31.71 4.21 -5.54
CA GLU A 1 30.27 4.47 -5.72
C GLU A 1 29.50 3.75 -4.61
N ALA A 2 28.55 4.41 -3.95
CA ALA A 2 27.85 3.86 -2.79
C ALA A 2 26.70 2.93 -3.24
N PRO A 3 26.72 1.62 -2.90
CA PRO A 3 25.78 0.63 -3.43
C PRO A 3 24.41 0.57 -2.71
N GLY A 4 24.08 1.54 -1.85
CA GLY A 4 22.88 1.50 -1.00
C GLY A 4 21.62 2.17 -1.57
N THR A 5 21.78 3.14 -2.47
CA THR A 5 20.68 4.05 -2.86
C THR A 5 19.81 3.54 -4.03
N MET A 6 20.32 2.62 -4.85
CA MET A 6 19.60 2.07 -6.02
C MET A 6 18.49 1.06 -5.66
N ARG A 7 18.48 0.49 -4.44
CA ARG A 7 17.52 -0.57 -4.06
C ARG A 7 16.14 -0.05 -3.67
N LEU A 8 16.06 1.15 -3.08
CA LEU A 8 14.77 1.79 -2.74
C LEU A 8 14.07 2.35 -3.97
N GLN A 9 14.80 2.85 -4.97
CA GLN A 9 14.22 3.37 -6.22
C GLN A 9 13.48 2.29 -7.03
N ARG A 10 13.79 1.00 -6.84
CA ARG A 10 13.05 -0.11 -7.47
C ARG A 10 11.66 -0.34 -6.86
N TYR A 11 11.44 0.03 -5.60
CA TYR A 11 10.10 -0.04 -4.97
C TYR A 11 9.12 0.95 -5.57
N PHE A 12 9.61 2.09 -6.07
CA PHE A 12 8.82 3.20 -6.62
C PHE A 12 8.71 3.17 -8.15
N ARG A 13 8.91 2.01 -8.79
CA ARG A 13 8.70 1.88 -10.23
C ARG A 13 7.22 2.03 -10.56
N ALA A 14 6.95 2.62 -11.73
CA ALA A 14 5.61 2.93 -12.21
C ALA A 14 4.65 1.72 -12.18
N ASP A 15 5.16 0.49 -12.30
CA ASP A 15 4.35 -0.72 -12.26
C ASP A 15 3.85 -1.05 -10.84
N ASN A 16 4.67 -0.84 -9.79
CA ASN A 16 4.22 -0.93 -8.39
C ASN A 16 3.25 0.20 -8.03
N LEU A 17 3.44 1.38 -8.65
CA LEU A 17 2.52 2.51 -8.50
C LEU A 17 1.16 2.20 -9.15
N LYS A 18 1.16 1.55 -10.32
CA LYS A 18 -0.05 1.04 -10.99
C LYS A 18 -0.74 -0.05 -10.17
N GLU A 19 -0.01 -0.96 -9.53
CA GLU A 19 -0.60 -1.94 -8.61
C GLU A 19 -1.19 -1.27 -7.35
N THR A 20 -0.58 -0.19 -6.87
CA THR A 20 -1.10 0.62 -5.76
C THR A 20 -2.33 1.43 -6.17
N LEU A 21 -2.44 1.82 -7.44
CA LEU A 21 -3.66 2.43 -8.00
C LEU A 21 -4.76 1.38 -8.26
N ALA A 22 -4.39 0.17 -8.72
CA ALA A 22 -5.30 -0.97 -8.88
C ALA A 22 -5.88 -1.44 -7.54
N LEU A 23 -5.17 -1.19 -6.43
CA LEU A 23 -5.58 -1.39 -5.03
C LEU A 23 -6.92 -0.71 -4.69
N VAL A 24 -7.26 0.36 -5.41
CA VAL A 24 -8.40 1.22 -5.11
C VAL A 24 -9.60 0.95 -6.02
N ALA A 25 -9.34 0.50 -7.25
CA ALA A 25 -10.38 0.28 -8.25
C ALA A 25 -11.07 -1.10 -8.18
N ALA A 26 -10.43 -2.10 -7.57
CA ALA A 26 -10.82 -3.48 -7.83
C ALA A 26 -11.84 -4.10 -6.86
N ILE A 27 -11.95 -3.66 -5.59
CA ILE A 27 -12.79 -4.41 -4.62
C ILE A 27 -13.47 -3.47 -3.61
N LEU A 28 -14.51 -2.77 -4.07
CA LEU A 28 -15.58 -2.33 -3.19
C LEU A 28 -16.58 -3.49 -2.99
N PRO A 29 -17.21 -3.62 -1.81
CA PRO A 29 -18.27 -4.59 -1.61
C PRO A 29 -19.39 -4.41 -2.65
N ALA A 30 -19.94 -5.51 -3.16
CA ALA A 30 -21.01 -5.48 -4.17
C ALA A 30 -22.34 -4.92 -3.64
N GLY A 31 -22.47 -4.76 -2.31
CA GLY A 31 -23.65 -4.23 -1.65
C GLY A 31 -23.40 -2.86 -1.04
N GLN A 32 -24.49 -2.18 -0.68
CA GLN A 32 -24.43 -0.93 0.08
C GLN A 32 -23.66 -1.15 1.39
N VAL A 33 -22.73 -0.24 1.67
CA VAL A 33 -21.94 -0.20 2.91
C VAL A 33 -22.40 0.97 3.78
N GLU A 34 -22.62 0.69 5.05
CA GLU A 34 -22.93 1.71 6.06
C GLU A 34 -21.65 2.27 6.68
N PRO A 35 -21.63 3.54 7.12
CA PRO A 35 -20.48 4.10 7.83
C PRO A 35 -20.08 3.21 9.02
N GLY A 36 -18.78 2.95 9.14
CA GLY A 36 -18.18 2.01 10.10
C GLY A 36 -18.03 0.57 9.59
N ALA A 37 -18.58 0.23 8.43
CA ALA A 37 -18.38 -1.10 7.83
C ALA A 37 -16.90 -1.32 7.49
N THR A 38 -16.41 -2.52 7.80
CA THR A 38 -15.02 -2.92 7.55
C THR A 38 -14.93 -4.14 6.65
N TRP A 39 -13.91 -4.20 5.81
CA TRP A 39 -13.59 -5.37 5.00
C TRP A 39 -12.08 -5.50 4.79
N LYS A 40 -11.65 -6.70 4.41
CA LYS A 40 -10.22 -7.02 4.23
C LYS A 40 -9.94 -7.42 2.80
N LEU A 41 -8.78 -6.97 2.31
CA LEU A 41 -8.19 -7.40 1.07
C LEU A 41 -6.82 -7.98 1.36
N GLU A 42 -6.63 -9.25 1.01
CA GLU A 42 -5.35 -9.94 1.16
C GLU A 42 -4.75 -10.13 -0.22
N ARG A 43 -3.45 -9.83 -0.33
CA ARG A 43 -2.71 -10.05 -1.56
C ARG A 43 -1.31 -10.51 -1.29
N GLU A 44 -0.78 -11.19 -2.28
CA GLU A 44 0.59 -11.61 -2.32
C GLU A 44 1.45 -10.50 -2.96
N SER A 45 2.54 -10.10 -2.30
CA SER A 45 3.57 -9.29 -2.94
C SER A 45 4.06 -10.00 -4.21
N ALA A 46 4.07 -9.31 -5.34
CA ALA A 46 4.66 -9.81 -6.58
C ALA A 46 6.21 -9.87 -6.53
N ASN A 47 6.83 -9.34 -5.46
CA ASN A 47 8.29 -9.32 -5.33
C ASN A 47 8.83 -10.67 -4.82
N PRO A 48 9.55 -11.46 -5.64
CA PRO A 48 10.09 -12.74 -5.23
C PRO A 48 11.20 -12.61 -4.17
N GLU A 49 11.87 -11.45 -4.09
CA GLU A 49 12.92 -11.23 -3.10
C GLU A 49 12.37 -10.90 -1.70
N LEU A 50 11.07 -10.63 -1.58
CA LEU A 50 10.39 -10.33 -0.33
C LEU A 50 9.05 -11.04 -0.29
N PRO A 51 9.06 -12.30 0.19
CA PRO A 51 7.87 -13.15 0.31
C PRO A 51 6.99 -12.65 1.46
N ILE A 52 6.33 -11.52 1.21
CA ILE A 52 5.45 -10.80 2.13
C ILE A 52 4.03 -10.86 1.55
N GLY A 53 3.05 -11.21 2.37
CA GLY A 53 1.65 -10.94 2.12
C GLY A 53 1.31 -9.51 2.57
N VAL A 54 0.32 -8.91 1.92
CA VAL A 54 -0.18 -7.58 2.26
C VAL A 54 -1.66 -7.72 2.59
N VAL A 55 -2.01 -7.31 3.81
CA VAL A 55 -3.39 -7.25 4.28
C VAL A 55 -3.79 -5.79 4.37
N HIS A 56 -4.80 -5.41 3.61
CA HIS A 56 -5.45 -4.12 3.71
C HIS A 56 -6.75 -4.29 4.49
N GLU A 57 -6.92 -3.53 5.57
CA GLU A 57 -8.19 -3.39 6.26
C GLU A 57 -8.77 -2.03 5.88
N LEU A 58 -9.96 -2.06 5.28
CA LEU A 58 -10.65 -0.88 4.78
C LEU A 58 -11.87 -0.62 5.65
N THR A 59 -12.10 0.64 5.99
CA THR A 59 -13.24 1.10 6.79
C THR A 59 -13.95 2.21 6.07
N TYR A 60 -15.23 2.04 5.75
CA TYR A 60 -16.01 3.12 5.18
C TYR A 60 -16.32 4.16 6.27
N ALA A 61 -15.76 5.36 6.16
CA ALA A 61 -15.92 6.42 7.15
C ALA A 61 -17.19 7.27 6.94
N GLY A 62 -17.89 7.07 5.81
CA GLY A 62 -19.01 7.92 5.39
C GLY A 62 -18.58 8.96 4.36
N ARG A 63 -19.27 10.10 4.33
CA ARG A 63 -18.87 11.24 3.50
C ARG A 63 -17.67 11.96 4.12
N GLY A 64 -16.86 12.60 3.28
CA GLY A 64 -15.82 13.52 3.72
C GLY A 64 -16.40 14.74 4.42
N GLU A 65 -15.51 15.63 4.84
CA GLU A 65 -15.86 16.90 5.49
C GLU A 65 -15.31 18.06 4.67
N GLY A 66 -15.89 19.26 4.83
CA GLY A 66 -15.42 20.47 4.17
C GLY A 66 -15.46 20.36 2.64
N GLU A 67 -14.31 20.58 2.00
CA GLU A 67 -14.16 20.53 0.53
C GLU A 67 -14.41 19.13 -0.05
N ASP A 68 -14.23 18.08 0.74
CA ASP A 68 -14.44 16.70 0.32
C ASP A 68 -15.84 16.17 0.68
N ALA A 69 -16.79 17.02 1.11
CA ALA A 69 -18.12 16.60 1.59
C ALA A 69 -18.95 15.82 0.54
N ALA A 70 -18.68 16.03 -0.75
CA ALA A 70 -19.31 15.29 -1.83
C ALA A 70 -18.71 13.88 -2.02
N LEU A 71 -17.51 13.62 -1.49
CA LEU A 71 -16.79 12.37 -1.70
C LEU A 71 -17.05 11.40 -0.55
N ALA A 72 -17.14 10.11 -0.87
CA ALA A 72 -17.09 9.04 0.11
C ALA A 72 -15.64 8.87 0.58
N ARG A 73 -15.45 8.63 1.88
CA ARG A 73 -14.15 8.41 2.51
C ARG A 73 -14.01 6.97 2.98
N ILE A 74 -12.92 6.33 2.61
CA ILE A 74 -12.55 4.98 3.07
C ILE A 74 -11.17 5.10 3.71
N ASP A 75 -11.09 4.77 4.99
CA ASP A 75 -9.80 4.67 5.69
C ASP A 75 -9.17 3.31 5.42
N VAL A 76 -7.85 3.29 5.25
CA VAL A 76 -7.09 2.09 4.89
C VAL A 76 -5.94 1.90 5.88
N ALA A 77 -5.97 0.79 6.59
CA ALA A 77 -4.82 0.27 7.33
C ALA A 77 -4.15 -0.83 6.49
N THR A 78 -2.82 -0.83 6.44
CA THR A 78 -2.05 -1.86 5.73
C THR A 78 -1.10 -2.56 6.69
N THR A 79 -1.14 -3.89 6.65
CA THR A 79 -0.25 -4.77 7.41
C THR A 79 0.50 -5.66 6.43
N LEU A 80 1.82 -5.62 6.52
CA LEU A 80 2.74 -6.52 5.85
C LEU A 80 2.93 -7.76 6.73
N VAL A 81 2.65 -8.94 6.18
CA VAL A 81 2.72 -10.23 6.88
C VAL A 81 3.80 -11.08 6.20
N PRO A 82 4.87 -11.50 6.89
CA PRO A 82 5.82 -12.45 6.33
C PRO A 82 5.09 -13.75 5.95
N ARG A 83 5.39 -14.33 4.78
CA ARG A 83 4.78 -15.63 4.42
C ARG A 83 5.41 -16.76 5.22
N GLU A 84 4.59 -17.71 5.67
CA GLU A 84 5.12 -18.91 6.30
C GLU A 84 5.98 -19.72 5.31
N GLY A 85 7.09 -20.28 5.79
CA GLY A 85 8.01 -21.09 4.98
C GLY A 85 9.01 -20.32 4.11
N SER A 86 8.94 -18.98 4.10
CA SER A 86 9.78 -18.15 3.24
C SER A 86 11.13 -17.78 3.88
N ALA A 87 11.87 -18.78 4.35
CA ALA A 87 13.08 -18.57 5.16
C ALA A 87 14.29 -18.03 4.38
N LYS A 88 14.25 -18.03 3.04
CA LYS A 88 15.39 -17.67 2.19
C LYS A 88 14.92 -16.97 0.92
N ARG A 89 15.65 -15.93 0.53
CA ARG A 89 15.54 -15.32 -0.80
C ARG A 89 16.04 -16.31 -1.86
N GLU A 90 15.70 -16.12 -3.13
CA GLU A 90 16.18 -16.99 -4.24
C GLU A 90 17.71 -17.10 -4.29
N ASP A 91 18.42 -16.06 -3.86
CA ASP A 91 19.89 -16.01 -3.75
C ASP A 91 20.45 -16.68 -2.48
N GLY A 92 19.58 -17.29 -1.66
CA GLY A 92 19.94 -17.96 -0.41
C GLY A 92 20.22 -17.03 0.77
N SER A 93 20.10 -15.71 0.59
CA SER A 93 20.32 -14.74 1.67
C SER A 93 19.15 -14.71 2.68
N PRO A 94 19.41 -14.28 3.93
CA PRO A 94 18.38 -14.16 4.96
C PRO A 94 17.29 -13.16 4.55
N VAL A 95 16.02 -13.53 4.76
CA VAL A 95 14.90 -12.61 4.56
C VAL A 95 14.88 -11.59 5.72
N PRO A 96 14.77 -10.27 5.44
CA PRO A 96 14.66 -9.27 6.48
C PRO A 96 13.45 -9.51 7.38
N THR A 97 13.64 -9.45 8.69
CA THR A 97 12.57 -9.49 9.69
C THR A 97 11.93 -8.10 9.80
N ILE A 98 10.61 -8.03 9.82
CA ILE A 98 9.88 -6.79 10.11
C ILE A 98 9.95 -6.54 11.63
N GLU A 99 10.67 -5.51 12.06
CA GLU A 99 10.74 -5.12 13.47
C GLU A 99 9.56 -4.24 13.87
N SER A 100 9.15 -3.33 12.98
CA SER A 100 7.99 -2.47 13.19
C SER A 100 7.38 -2.04 11.88
N GLN A 101 6.06 -1.79 11.90
CA GLN A 101 5.34 -1.21 10.79
C GLN A 101 4.19 -0.34 11.30
N SER A 102 3.88 0.71 10.55
CA SER A 102 2.62 1.44 10.68
C SER A 102 2.19 1.94 9.32
N SER A 103 0.90 1.82 9.02
CA SER A 103 0.32 2.37 7.80
C SER A 103 -0.96 3.10 8.13
N SER A 104 -1.13 4.27 7.52
CA SER A 104 -2.40 4.96 7.45
C SER A 104 -2.65 5.35 6.01
N GLY A 105 -3.90 5.30 5.59
CA GLY A 105 -4.29 5.74 4.28
C GLY A 105 -5.74 6.15 4.25
N THR A 106 -6.07 6.95 3.24
CA THR A 106 -7.42 7.43 2.99
C THR A 106 -7.65 7.42 1.49
N ILE A 107 -8.78 6.86 1.09
CA ILE A 107 -9.29 6.89 -0.27
C ILE A 107 -10.51 7.81 -0.26
N TRP A 108 -10.53 8.77 -1.17
CA TRP A 108 -11.71 9.55 -1.50
C TRP A 108 -12.30 9.02 -2.80
N PHE A 109 -13.58 8.73 -2.78
CA PHE A 109 -14.29 8.03 -3.83
C PHE A 109 -15.51 8.84 -4.27
N ASP A 110 -15.68 8.99 -5.57
CA ASP A 110 -16.90 9.53 -6.16
C ASP A 110 -17.86 8.35 -6.40
N ASP A 111 -18.88 8.25 -5.57
CA ASP A 111 -19.86 7.18 -5.63
C ASP A 111 -20.88 7.36 -6.77
N GLY A 112 -21.06 8.59 -7.26
CA GLY A 112 -21.86 8.87 -8.45
C GLY A 112 -21.15 8.43 -9.74
N ALA A 113 -19.84 8.66 -9.81
CA ALA A 113 -19.02 8.28 -10.96
C ALA A 113 -18.42 6.86 -10.86
N GLY A 114 -18.45 6.25 -9.67
CA GLY A 114 -18.00 4.88 -9.43
C GLY A 114 -16.48 4.70 -9.47
N HIS A 115 -15.69 5.72 -9.12
CA HIS A 115 -14.23 5.62 -9.13
C HIS A 115 -13.55 6.43 -8.01
N PRO A 116 -12.32 6.06 -7.61
CA PRO A 116 -11.54 6.89 -6.71
C PRO A 116 -11.12 8.21 -7.36
N VAL A 117 -11.10 9.27 -6.57
CA VAL A 117 -10.66 10.61 -6.96
C VAL A 117 -9.28 10.90 -6.39
N ARG A 118 -9.05 10.50 -5.13
CA ARG A 118 -7.79 10.73 -4.42
C ARG A 118 -7.46 9.55 -3.54
N THR A 119 -6.18 9.24 -3.42
CA THR A 119 -5.69 8.28 -2.44
C THR A 119 -4.44 8.84 -1.80
N GLU A 120 -4.40 8.79 -0.48
CA GLU A 120 -3.24 9.17 0.32
C GLU A 120 -2.86 7.99 1.17
N GLN A 121 -1.58 7.66 1.22
CA GLN A 121 -1.06 6.58 2.03
C GLN A 121 0.29 6.95 2.61
N THR A 122 0.46 6.71 3.90
CA THR A 122 1.75 6.74 4.59
C THR A 122 2.06 5.35 5.11
N LEU A 123 3.25 4.85 4.80
CA LEU A 123 3.79 3.60 5.33
C LEU A 123 5.13 3.86 5.99
N ASN A 124 5.25 3.48 7.26
CA ASN A 124 6.52 3.41 7.97
C ASN A 124 6.85 1.93 8.17
N LEU A 125 8.05 1.52 7.78
CA LEU A 125 8.50 0.14 7.88
C LEU A 125 9.93 0.11 8.39
N THR A 126 10.17 -0.63 9.47
CA THR A 126 11.53 -0.94 9.94
C THR A 126 11.78 -2.43 9.79
N THR A 127 12.88 -2.77 9.15
CA THR A 127 13.32 -4.15 8.96
C THR A 127 14.73 -4.34 9.51
N ALA A 128 15.02 -5.55 9.99
CA ALA A 128 16.35 -5.98 10.38
C ALA A 128 16.77 -7.17 9.52
N SER A 129 18.00 -7.15 9.00
CA SER A 129 18.57 -8.27 8.27
C SER A 129 20.00 -8.54 8.73
N PRO A 130 20.38 -9.80 8.97
CA PRO A 130 21.77 -10.14 9.26
C PRO A 130 22.61 -10.04 7.98
N LEU A 131 23.75 -9.36 8.09
CA LEU A 131 24.79 -9.28 7.05
C LEU A 131 26.14 -9.66 7.66
N ARG A 132 26.59 -10.90 7.41
CA ARG A 132 27.84 -11.43 8.00
C ARG A 132 27.82 -11.29 9.53
N GLU A 133 28.73 -10.49 10.11
CA GLU A 133 28.87 -10.27 11.56
C GLU A 133 28.09 -9.05 12.08
N MET A 134 27.26 -8.41 11.25
CA MET A 134 26.48 -7.23 11.63
C MET A 134 24.99 -7.38 11.32
N THR A 135 24.15 -6.61 12.02
CA THR A 135 22.73 -6.48 11.71
C THR A 135 22.48 -5.14 11.04
N ILE A 136 21.88 -5.15 9.86
CA ILE A 136 21.43 -3.94 9.17
C ILE A 136 19.98 -3.69 9.56
N ARG A 137 19.75 -2.55 10.22
CA ARG A 137 18.42 -1.98 10.41
C ARG A 137 18.14 -0.97 9.30
N SER A 138 17.03 -1.14 8.60
CA SER A 138 16.58 -0.24 7.55
C SER A 138 15.19 0.29 7.88
N THR A 139 15.04 1.61 7.91
CA THR A 139 13.74 2.28 8.06
C THR A 139 13.37 2.94 6.75
N ALA A 140 12.18 2.61 6.25
CA ALA A 140 11.58 3.22 5.08
C ALA A 140 10.33 3.98 5.51
N VAL A 141 10.22 5.24 5.06
CA VAL A 141 9.01 6.06 5.18
C VAL A 141 8.56 6.39 3.76
N THR A 142 7.38 5.94 3.42
CA THR A 142 6.76 6.20 2.12
C THR A 142 5.52 7.06 2.32
N LYS A 143 5.40 8.10 1.51
CA LYS A 143 4.19 8.89 1.36
C LYS A 143 3.78 8.86 -0.10
N THR A 144 2.61 8.32 -0.37
CA THR A 144 2.05 8.20 -1.71
C THR A 144 0.78 9.05 -1.76
N VAL A 145 0.71 9.93 -2.75
CA VAL A 145 -0.51 10.67 -3.09
C VAL A 145 -0.82 10.38 -4.54
N ALA A 146 -2.00 9.83 -4.79
CA ALA A 146 -2.54 9.61 -6.12
C ALA A 146 -3.78 10.47 -6.31
N ARG A 147 -3.90 11.06 -7.51
CA ARG A 147 -5.08 11.79 -7.94
C ARG A 147 -5.51 11.28 -9.30
N VAL A 148 -6.82 11.11 -9.47
CA VAL A 148 -7.42 10.75 -10.75
C VAL A 148 -8.01 12.02 -11.34
N GLU A 149 -7.48 12.43 -12.48
CA GLU A 149 -7.96 13.59 -13.22
C GLU A 149 -8.61 13.13 -14.51
N LYS A 150 -9.77 13.69 -14.82
CA LYS A 150 -10.41 13.46 -16.11
C LYS A 150 -9.63 14.23 -17.18
N LEU A 151 -8.96 13.51 -18.08
CA LEU A 151 -8.41 14.13 -19.28
C LEU A 151 -9.57 14.39 -20.25
N SER A 152 -9.70 15.63 -20.71
CA SER A 152 -10.54 15.95 -21.86
C SER A 152 -10.01 15.12 -23.03
N ALA A 153 -10.88 14.34 -23.67
CA ALA A 153 -10.57 13.80 -24.98
C ALA A 153 -10.32 15.01 -25.88
N GLY A 154 -9.10 15.14 -26.40
CA GLY A 154 -8.74 16.23 -27.30
C GLY A 154 -9.75 16.31 -28.46
N GLU A 155 -10.22 17.52 -28.74
CA GLU A 155 -10.95 17.84 -29.97
C GLU A 155 -10.09 17.58 -31.21
#